data_AF-W1WZ94-F1
#
_entry.id   AF-W1WZ94-F1
#
_cell.length_a   1.000
_cell.length_b   1.000
_cell.length_c   1.000
_cell.angle_alpha   90.00
_cell.angle_beta   90.00
_cell.angle_gamma   90.00
#
_symmetry.space_group_name_H-M   'P 1'
#
loop_
_entity.id
_entity.type
_entity.pdbx_description
1 polymer ?
#
loop_
_entity_poly.entity_id
_entity_poly.type
_entity_poly.pdbx_seq_one_letter_code
_entity_poly.pdbx_strand_id
1 'polypeptide(L)'
;ARRFNEVKVNAPSAEDTFKILQGIRPLYEAHHNIELPDAVLKAAVDYSVQYIPQRSLPDKAIDLIDVTAAHLASQHPVTDIKTLEADIAEAKAKQEEFAQNEDYESAINEKMRIQKLQEEIDKHTDNQKVVAQVNDVAEAVERMTG
;
A
#
# COMPACT_ATOMS: atom_id res chain seq x y z
N ALA A 1 -21.83 8.97 -43.85
CA ALA A 1 -21.10 8.12 -42.90
C ALA A 1 -19.66 8.62 -42.80
N ARG A 2 -19.13 8.89 -41.60
CA ARG A 2 -17.70 9.20 -41.42
C ARG A 2 -16.90 7.91 -41.57
N ARG A 3 -15.85 7.92 -42.39
CA ARG A 3 -14.88 6.81 -42.46
C ARG A 3 -13.83 7.06 -41.37
N PHE A 4 -13.65 6.10 -40.48
CA PHE A 4 -12.55 6.11 -39.52
C PHE A 4 -11.32 5.50 -40.18
N ASN A 5 -10.16 6.12 -39.95
CA ASN A 5 -8.87 5.58 -40.33
C ASN A 5 -8.23 4.97 -39.08
N GLU A 6 -7.56 3.83 -39.25
CA GLU A 6 -6.82 3.18 -38.17
C GLU A 6 -5.54 3.97 -37.84
N VAL A 7 -5.25 4.12 -36.55
CA VAL A 7 -4.00 4.71 -36.06
C VAL A 7 -3.31 3.66 -35.21
N LYS A 8 -2.11 3.24 -35.62
CA LYS A 8 -1.31 2.25 -34.89
C LYS A 8 -0.67 2.91 -33.67
N VAL A 9 -0.94 2.37 -32.49
CA VAL A 9 -0.30 2.76 -31.23
C VAL A 9 0.77 1.72 -30.92
N ASN A 10 2.03 2.15 -30.83
CA ASN A 10 3.14 1.28 -30.44
C ASN A 10 3.33 1.33 -28.92
N ALA A 11 3.87 0.24 -28.36
CA ALA A 11 4.31 0.25 -26.97
C ALA A 11 5.42 1.30 -26.75
N PRO A 12 5.44 1.98 -25.59
CA PRO A 12 6.53 2.87 -25.22
C PRO A 12 7.86 2.13 -25.10
N SER A 13 8.96 2.88 -25.19
CA SER A 13 10.29 2.36 -24.89
C SER A 13 10.43 2.03 -23.39
N ALA A 14 11.47 1.28 -23.02
CA ALA A 14 11.79 1.03 -21.61
C ALA A 14 12.05 2.34 -20.84
N GLU A 15 12.75 3.29 -21.46
CA GLU A 15 13.02 4.61 -20.89
C GLU A 15 11.75 5.44 -20.69
N ASP A 16 10.86 5.44 -21.69
CA ASP A 16 9.58 6.15 -21.57
C ASP A 16 8.68 5.50 -20.52
N THR A 17 8.69 4.17 -20.44
CA THR A 17 7.96 3.45 -19.39
C THR A 17 8.49 3.81 -18.00
N PHE A 18 9.80 3.90 -17.82
CA PHE A 18 10.39 4.33 -16.55
C PHE A 18 9.90 5.73 -16.15
N LYS A 19 9.84 6.68 -17.09
CA LYS A 19 9.28 8.02 -16.83
C LYS A 19 7.78 7.99 -16.50
N ILE A 20 7.02 7.12 -17.16
CA ILE A 20 5.59 6.90 -16.85
C ILE A 20 5.46 6.39 -15.41
N LEU A 21 6.28 5.42 -15.00
CA LEU A 21 6.29 4.90 -13.63
C LEU A 21 6.64 6.01 -12.61
N GLN A 22 7.62 6.86 -12.91
CA GLN A 22 7.94 8.02 -12.05
C GLN A 22 6.76 8.99 -11.92
N GLY A 23 5.97 9.16 -12.99
CA GLY A 23 4.78 10.03 -12.98
C GLY A 23 3.63 9.48 -12.13
N ILE A 24 3.44 8.16 -12.09
CA ILE A 24 2.38 7.52 -11.30
C ILE A 24 2.84 7.10 -9.90
N ARG A 25 4.16 7.05 -9.64
CA ARG A 25 4.75 6.65 -8.34
C ARG A 25 4.04 7.26 -7.13
N PRO A 26 3.77 8.58 -7.06
CA PRO A 26 3.16 9.18 -5.86
C PRO A 26 1.78 8.60 -5.53
N LEU A 27 1.04 8.13 -6.55
CA LEU A 27 -0.27 7.51 -6.36
C LEU A 27 -0.14 6.15 -5.68
N TYR A 28 0.83 5.34 -6.11
CA TYR A 28 1.08 4.01 -5.55
C TYR A 28 1.69 4.08 -4.15
N GLU A 29 2.66 4.97 -3.94
CA GLU A 29 3.26 5.20 -2.61
C GLU A 29 2.22 5.66 -1.59
N ALA A 30 1.28 6.52 -2.01
CA ALA A 30 0.19 6.97 -1.14
C ALA A 30 -0.84 5.87 -0.89
N HIS A 31 -1.22 5.10 -1.91
CA HIS A 31 -2.23 4.06 -1.79
C HIS A 31 -1.77 2.88 -0.92
N HIS A 32 -0.52 2.46 -1.09
CA HIS A 32 0.04 1.29 -0.41
C HIS A 32 0.89 1.64 0.83
N ASN A 33 1.09 2.93 1.11
CA ASN A 33 1.96 3.44 2.19
C ASN A 33 3.38 2.85 2.18
N ILE A 34 3.97 2.79 1.00
CA ILE A 34 5.35 2.36 0.80
C ILE A 34 6.17 3.45 0.11
N GLU A 35 7.48 3.27 0.07
CA GLU A 35 8.38 4.06 -0.78
C GLU A 35 8.88 3.21 -1.94
N LEU A 36 8.87 3.79 -3.14
CA LEU A 36 9.31 3.16 -4.38
C LEU A 36 10.54 3.90 -4.94
N PRO A 37 11.75 3.50 -4.53
CA PRO A 37 12.98 4.05 -5.09
C PRO A 37 13.09 3.87 -6.60
N ASP A 38 13.82 4.76 -7.27
CA ASP A 38 14.06 4.69 -8.72
C ASP A 38 14.67 3.33 -9.15
N ALA A 39 15.49 2.71 -8.30
CA ALA A 39 16.03 1.38 -8.55
C ALA A 39 14.94 0.30 -8.69
N VAL A 40 13.86 0.39 -7.90
CA VAL A 40 12.71 -0.52 -7.94
C VAL A 40 11.90 -0.29 -9.21
N LEU A 41 11.64 0.96 -9.56
CA LEU A 41 10.94 1.30 -10.81
C LEU A 41 11.71 0.79 -12.03
N LYS A 42 13.04 0.94 -12.03
CA LYS A 42 13.89 0.42 -13.10
C LYS A 42 13.84 -1.11 -13.16
N ALA A 43 13.95 -1.78 -12.02
CA ALA A 43 13.84 -3.24 -11.94
C ALA A 43 12.50 -3.76 -12.47
N ALA A 44 11.39 -3.08 -12.14
CA ALA A 44 10.07 -3.44 -12.65
C ALA A 44 10.00 -3.38 -14.19
N VAL A 45 10.60 -2.36 -14.81
CA VAL A 45 10.70 -2.29 -16.27
C VAL A 45 11.56 -3.42 -16.80
N ASP A 46 12.79 -3.56 -16.32
CA ASP A 46 13.77 -4.53 -16.83
C ASP A 46 13.25 -5.97 -16.71
N TYR A 47 12.72 -6.33 -15.54
CA TYR A 47 12.20 -7.67 -15.28
C TYR A 47 10.90 -7.95 -16.03
N SER A 48 10.02 -6.96 -16.20
CA SER A 48 8.83 -7.14 -17.05
C SER A 48 9.22 -7.44 -18.50
N VAL A 49 10.29 -6.82 -19.01
CA VAL A 49 10.80 -7.06 -20.37
C VAL A 49 11.39 -8.46 -20.48
N GLN A 50 12.20 -8.85 -19.51
CA GLN A 50 12.95 -10.11 -19.55
C GLN A 50 12.07 -11.35 -19.28
N TYR A 51 11.17 -11.27 -18.29
CA TYR A 51 10.47 -12.43 -17.76
C TYR A 51 8.97 -12.46 -18.08
N ILE A 52 8.40 -11.35 -18.58
CA ILE A 52 6.98 -11.26 -18.99
C ILE A 52 6.88 -10.81 -20.47
N PRO A 53 7.40 -11.60 -21.44
CA PRO A 53 7.45 -11.21 -22.85
C PRO A 53 6.08 -11.18 -23.55
N GLN A 54 5.07 -11.87 -23.01
CA GLN A 54 3.72 -11.99 -23.56
C GLN A 54 2.84 -10.74 -23.38
N ARG A 55 3.31 -9.75 -22.61
CA ARG A 55 2.61 -8.48 -22.36
C ARG A 55 3.43 -7.30 -22.88
N SER A 56 2.74 -6.21 -23.17
CA SER A 56 3.35 -4.98 -23.68
C SER A 56 3.62 -3.98 -22.55
N LEU A 57 4.66 -3.18 -22.70
CA LEU A 57 4.84 -1.97 -21.89
C LEU A 57 3.74 -0.94 -22.20
N PRO A 58 3.40 -0.03 -21.28
CA PRO A 58 3.90 0.08 -19.91
C PRO A 58 3.15 -0.83 -18.91
N ASP A 59 2.01 -1.38 -19.33
CA ASP A 59 1.05 -2.15 -18.54
C ASP A 59 1.70 -3.23 -17.66
N LYS A 60 2.54 -4.09 -18.24
CA LYS A 60 3.22 -5.14 -17.47
C LYS A 60 4.17 -4.65 -16.37
N ALA A 61 4.76 -3.47 -16.53
CA ALA A 61 5.65 -2.90 -15.53
C ALA A 61 4.86 -2.24 -14.41
N ILE A 62 3.71 -1.63 -14.75
CA ILE A 62 2.76 -1.07 -13.78
C ILE A 62 2.20 -2.19 -12.90
N ASP A 63 1.80 -3.30 -13.50
CA ASP A 63 1.29 -4.47 -12.76
C ASP A 63 2.33 -5.04 -11.79
N LEU A 64 3.60 -5.12 -12.19
CA LEU A 64 4.65 -5.56 -11.27
C LEU A 64 4.80 -4.62 -10.08
N ILE A 65 4.78 -3.29 -10.30
CA ILE A 65 4.81 -2.32 -9.21
C ILE A 65 3.61 -2.47 -8.30
N ASP A 66 2.41 -2.68 -8.84
CA ASP A 66 1.20 -2.85 -8.03
C ASP A 66 1.26 -4.11 -7.17
N VAL A 67 1.65 -5.24 -7.76
CA VAL A 67 1.80 -6.52 -7.03
C VAL A 67 2.87 -6.41 -5.95
N THR A 68 4.04 -5.84 -6.27
CA THR A 68 5.10 -5.61 -5.28
C THR A 68 4.60 -4.71 -4.15
N ALA A 69 3.93 -3.61 -4.47
CA ALA A 69 3.45 -2.65 -3.49
C ALA A 69 2.36 -3.24 -2.58
N ALA A 70 1.37 -3.91 -3.17
CA ALA A 70 0.29 -4.57 -2.44
C ALA A 70 0.84 -5.68 -1.54
N HIS A 71 1.85 -6.43 -2.00
CA HIS A 71 2.47 -7.47 -1.20
C HIS A 71 3.20 -6.89 0.03
N LEU A 72 4.04 -5.87 -0.16
CA LEU A 72 4.73 -5.19 0.94
C LEU A 72 3.74 -4.57 1.93
N ALA A 73 2.72 -3.87 1.43
CA ALA A 73 1.67 -3.29 2.27
C ALA A 73 0.94 -4.35 3.11
N SER A 74 0.70 -5.54 2.56
CA SER A 74 0.04 -6.63 3.30
C SER A 74 0.89 -7.20 4.45
N GLN A 75 2.22 -7.13 4.33
CA GLN A 75 3.16 -7.54 5.38
C GLN A 75 3.34 -6.45 6.44
N HIS A 76 3.03 -5.20 6.08
CA HIS A 76 3.20 -4.02 6.91
C HIS A 76 1.91 -3.22 6.97
N PRO A 77 0.85 -3.78 7.58
CA PRO A 77 -0.44 -3.11 7.65
C PRO A 77 -0.26 -1.77 8.38
N VAL A 78 -0.66 -0.71 7.70
CA VAL A 78 -0.80 0.59 8.35
C VAL A 78 -1.99 0.49 9.28
N THR A 79 -1.70 0.48 10.57
CA THR A 79 -2.74 0.72 11.55
C THR A 79 -3.24 2.14 11.32
N ASP A 80 -4.50 2.30 10.96
CA ASP A 80 -5.11 3.61 10.80
C ASP A 80 -5.23 4.25 12.19
N ILE A 81 -4.19 4.99 12.56
CA ILE A 81 -4.08 5.69 13.84
C ILE A 81 -5.32 6.54 14.08
N LYS A 82 -5.94 7.12 13.03
CA LYS A 82 -7.16 7.92 13.19
C LYS A 82 -8.35 7.08 13.61
N THR A 83 -8.48 5.85 13.10
CA THR A 83 -9.53 4.94 13.56
C THR A 83 -9.29 4.49 15.00
N LEU A 84 -8.04 4.20 15.37
CA LEU A 84 -7.72 3.85 16.76
C LEU A 84 -7.96 5.03 17.72
N GLU A 85 -7.62 6.25 17.32
CA GLU A 85 -7.91 7.47 18.08
C GLU A 85 -9.42 7.69 18.24
N ALA A 86 -10.21 7.45 17.19
CA ALA A 86 -11.67 7.51 17.25
C ALA A 86 -12.25 6.44 18.17
N ASP A 87 -11.75 5.21 18.11
CA ASP A 87 -12.16 4.10 18.98
C ASP A 87 -11.82 4.37 20.45
N ILE A 88 -10.66 4.99 20.72
CA ILE A 88 -10.27 5.44 22.07
C ILE A 88 -11.22 6.53 22.56
N ALA A 89 -11.60 7.49 21.72
CA ALA A 89 -12.53 8.54 22.08
C ALA A 89 -13.92 7.97 22.42
N GLU A 90 -14.41 7.01 21.62
CA GLU A 90 -15.66 6.31 21.89
C GLU A 90 -15.59 5.51 23.20
N ALA A 91 -14.51 4.75 23.41
CA ALA A 91 -14.33 3.96 24.63
C ALA A 91 -14.25 4.84 25.89
N LYS A 92 -13.62 6.02 25.81
CA LYS A 92 -13.60 7.01 26.90
C LYS A 92 -15.00 7.54 27.22
N ALA A 93 -15.80 7.85 26.21
CA ALA A 93 -17.18 8.32 26.41
C ALA A 93 -18.02 7.24 27.11
N LYS A 94 -17.92 5.98 26.68
CA LYS A 94 -18.60 4.84 27.33
C LYS A 94 -18.11 4.61 28.75
N GLN A 95 -16.81 4.71 28.99
CA GLN A 95 -16.24 4.59 30.32
C GLN A 95 -16.86 5.60 31.29
N GLU A 96 -17.00 6.86 30.85
CA GLU A 96 -17.58 7.93 31.67
C GLU A 96 -19.09 7.72 31.88
N GLU A 97 -19.82 7.26 30.87
CA GLU A 97 -21.22 6.89 30.99
C GLU A 97 -21.44 5.76 32.01
N PHE A 98 -20.66 4.68 31.93
CA PHE A 98 -20.75 3.57 32.88
C PHE A 98 -20.36 3.99 34.30
N ALA A 99 -19.36 4.88 34.45
CA ALA A 99 -18.99 5.43 35.74
C ALA A 99 -20.11 6.28 36.37
N GLN A 100 -20.84 7.07 35.56
CA GLN A 100 -22.00 7.84 36.03
C GLN A 100 -23.18 6.96 36.42
N ASN A 101 -23.36 5.82 35.75
CA ASN A 101 -24.40 4.84 36.04
C ASN A 101 -24.03 3.85 37.16
N GLU A 102 -22.90 4.06 37.85
CA GLU A 102 -22.35 3.17 38.88
C GLU A 102 -22.07 1.72 38.40
N ASP A 103 -21.98 1.52 37.08
CA ASP A 103 -21.56 0.26 36.47
C ASP A 103 -20.02 0.20 36.38
N TYR A 104 -19.41 -0.04 37.53
CA TYR A 104 -17.95 -0.07 37.66
C TYR A 104 -17.30 -1.23 36.87
N GLU A 105 -18.01 -2.34 36.66
CA GLU A 105 -17.47 -3.48 35.91
C GLU A 105 -17.31 -3.13 34.43
N SER A 106 -18.36 -2.57 33.82
CA SER A 106 -18.30 -2.10 32.43
C SER A 106 -17.29 -0.96 32.25
N ALA A 107 -17.19 -0.04 33.22
CA ALA A 107 -16.19 1.03 33.18
C ALA A 107 -14.73 0.50 33.24
N ILE A 108 -14.47 -0.57 34.01
CA ILE A 108 -13.15 -1.22 34.05
C ILE A 108 -12.84 -1.92 32.72
N ASN A 109 -13.84 -2.55 32.09
CA ASN A 109 -13.68 -3.20 30.80
C ASN A 109 -13.31 -2.19 29.69
N GLU A 110 -13.99 -1.04 29.63
CA GLU A 110 -13.64 0.02 28.68
C GLU A 110 -12.25 0.62 28.98
N LYS A 111 -11.86 0.74 30.26
CA LYS A 111 -10.50 1.16 30.63
C LYS A 111 -9.42 0.20 30.08
N MET A 112 -9.64 -1.11 30.18
CA MET A 112 -8.73 -2.10 29.62
C MET A 112 -8.69 -2.03 28.09
N ARG A 113 -9.84 -1.78 27.44
CA ARG A 113 -9.92 -1.57 25.99
C ARG A 113 -9.11 -0.34 25.56
N ILE A 114 -9.23 0.78 26.27
CA ILE A 114 -8.44 1.99 26.02
C ILE A 114 -6.94 1.70 26.12
N GLN A 115 -6.50 1.00 27.18
CA GLN A 115 -5.08 0.65 27.34
C GLN A 115 -4.56 -0.20 26.19
N LYS A 116 -5.33 -1.20 25.76
CA LYS A 116 -4.96 -2.04 24.63
C LYS A 116 -4.84 -1.25 23.32
N LEU A 117 -5.81 -0.39 23.02
CA LEU A 117 -5.79 0.47 21.84
C LEU A 117 -4.61 1.45 21.87
N GLN A 118 -4.28 1.99 23.06
CA GLN A 118 -3.12 2.86 23.24
C GLN A 118 -1.81 2.11 22.98
N GLU A 119 -1.68 0.88 23.49
CA GLU A 119 -0.51 0.03 23.18
C GLU A 119 -0.39 -0.30 21.69
N GLU A 120 -1.51 -0.45 20.97
CA GLU A 120 -1.52 -0.65 19.53
C GLU A 120 -1.03 0.60 18.79
N ILE A 121 -1.45 1.81 19.20
CA ILE A 121 -0.92 3.08 18.66
C ILE A 121 0.58 3.22 18.95
N ASP A 122 1.01 2.97 20.19
CA ASP A 122 2.39 3.15 20.61
C ASP A 122 3.35 2.21 19.83
N LYS A 123 2.91 0.98 19.53
CA LYS A 123 3.67 0.03 18.68
C LYS A 123 3.76 0.46 17.22
N HIS A 124 2.78 1.22 16.72
CA HIS A 124 2.71 1.67 15.33
C HIS A 124 3.21 3.09 15.11
N THR A 125 3.67 3.77 16.16
CA THR A 125 4.22 5.13 16.07
C THR A 125 5.57 5.17 15.34
N ASP A 126 6.21 4.02 15.10
CA ASP A 126 7.37 3.92 14.20
C ASP A 126 6.88 3.94 12.73
N ASN A 127 6.46 5.13 12.31
CA ASN A 127 5.79 5.47 11.06
C ASN A 127 6.75 5.40 9.85
N GLN A 128 7.62 4.39 9.81
CA GLN A 128 8.54 4.16 8.71
C GLN A 128 7.77 3.47 7.59
N LYS A 129 7.55 4.23 6.51
CA LYS A 129 7.10 3.63 5.25
C LYS A 129 8.10 2.55 4.85
N VAL A 130 7.56 1.42 4.41
CA VAL A 130 8.39 0.31 3.94
C VAL A 130 9.03 0.72 2.63
N VAL A 131 10.36 0.65 2.57
CA VAL A 131 11.11 0.99 1.37
C VAL A 131 11.29 -0.26 0.52
N ALA A 132 10.64 -0.30 -0.64
CA ALA A 132 10.76 -1.41 -1.56
C ALA A 132 12.21 -1.60 -2.04
N GLN A 133 12.58 -2.85 -2.24
CA GLN A 133 13.87 -3.30 -2.75
C GLN A 133 13.69 -3.98 -4.12
N VAL A 134 14.80 -4.08 -4.86
CA VAL A 134 14.80 -4.78 -6.17
C VAL A 134 14.40 -6.25 -6.03
N ASN A 135 14.72 -6.88 -4.91
CA ASN A 135 14.33 -8.27 -4.65
C ASN A 135 12.82 -8.45 -4.55
N ASP A 136 12.08 -7.48 -4.00
CA ASP A 136 10.62 -7.56 -3.88
C ASP A 136 9.94 -7.60 -5.27
N VAL A 137 10.57 -6.96 -6.27
CA VAL A 137 10.14 -7.04 -7.68
C VAL A 137 10.46 -8.40 -8.28
N ALA A 138 11.63 -8.98 -7.97
CA ALA A 138 11.99 -10.31 -8.44
C ALA A 138 11.00 -11.36 -7.90
N GLU A 139 10.65 -11.30 -6.62
CA GLU A 139 9.66 -12.19 -6.03
C GLU A 139 8.26 -11.96 -6.62
N ALA A 140 7.90 -10.71 -6.97
CA ALA A 140 6.64 -10.44 -7.65
C ALA A 140 6.59 -11.10 -9.04
N VAL A 141 7.70 -11.09 -9.78
CA VAL A 141 7.81 -11.84 -11.06
C VAL A 141 7.60 -13.32 -10.83
N GLU A 142 8.29 -13.92 -9.85
CA GLU A 142 8.15 -15.35 -9.51
C GLU A 142 6.68 -15.70 -9.23
N ARG A 143 5.99 -14.89 -8.42
CA ARG A 143 4.55 -15.06 -8.13
C ARG A 143 3.67 -14.96 -9.38
N MET A 144 4.02 -14.10 -10.33
CA MET A 144 3.25 -13.90 -11.57
C MET A 144 3.52 -14.98 -12.63
N THR A 145 4.72 -15.56 -12.66
CA THR A 145 5.14 -16.49 -13.71
C THR A 145 5.10 -17.96 -13.28
N GLY A 146 5.08 -18.24 -11.97
CA GLY A 146 5.09 -19.59 -11.40
C GLY A 146 6.49 -20.14 -11.19
#